data_AF-A0A519HUS0-F1
#
_entry.id   AF-A0A519HUS0-F1
#
_cell.length_a   1.000
_cell.length_b   1.000
_cell.length_c   1.000
_cell.angle_alpha   90.00
_cell.angle_beta   90.00
_cell.angle_gamma   90.00
#
_symmetry.space_group_name_H-M   'P 1'
#
loop_
_entity.id
_entity.type
_entity.pdbx_description
1 polymer ?
#
loop_
_entity_poly.entity_id
_entity_poly.type
_entity_poly.pdbx_seq_one_letter_code
_entity_poly.pdbx_strand_id
1 'polypeptide(L)'
;MTKTALIACAALFASTAAAPVSAGEASRTRASDSNARIVVSLCERDALTQAAFRRNFGPNPVFVTADRVLSAQAAGERWSEPRCMSAGEHRRLAQLTRN
;
A
#
# COMPACT_ATOMS: atom_id res chain seq x y z
N MET A 1 55.06 -17.23 -50.62
CA MET A 1 55.39 -16.37 -49.46
C MET A 1 54.13 -15.66 -49.03
N THR A 2 53.61 -15.94 -47.83
CA THR A 2 53.08 -14.94 -46.86
C THR A 2 52.54 -15.68 -45.63
N LYS A 3 53.11 -15.30 -44.48
CA LYS A 3 52.92 -15.86 -43.14
C LYS A 3 51.51 -15.67 -42.62
N THR A 4 50.92 -16.75 -42.10
CA THR A 4 49.80 -16.75 -41.18
C THR A 4 50.25 -16.34 -39.78
N ALA A 5 49.66 -15.29 -39.23
CA ALA A 5 49.37 -15.13 -37.81
C ALA A 5 48.64 -13.80 -37.61
N LEU A 6 47.49 -13.82 -36.94
CA LEU A 6 47.30 -13.11 -35.68
C LEU A 6 45.95 -13.51 -35.06
N ILE A 7 46.06 -13.96 -33.82
CA ILE A 7 45.02 -14.34 -32.87
C ILE A 7 44.38 -13.06 -32.32
N ALA A 8 43.06 -13.01 -32.16
CA ALA A 8 42.43 -12.12 -31.19
C ALA A 8 41.07 -12.69 -30.73
N CYS A 9 41.00 -12.92 -29.41
CA CYS A 9 39.87 -13.46 -28.66
C CYS A 9 38.58 -12.64 -28.85
N ALA A 10 37.51 -13.28 -29.32
CA ALA A 10 36.17 -12.73 -29.21
C ALA A 10 35.55 -13.14 -27.86
N ALA A 11 35.37 -12.15 -26.99
CA ALA A 11 34.76 -12.27 -25.69
C ALA A 11 33.31 -12.79 -25.78
N LEU A 12 33.01 -13.79 -24.96
CA LEU A 12 31.66 -14.30 -24.72
C LEU A 12 30.86 -13.24 -23.95
N PHE A 13 29.94 -12.55 -24.60
CA PHE A 13 28.88 -11.83 -23.90
C PHE A 13 27.66 -12.77 -23.76
N ALA A 14 27.47 -13.27 -22.54
CA ALA A 14 26.27 -13.98 -22.15
C ALA A 14 25.08 -13.02 -22.18
N SER A 15 24.12 -13.26 -23.09
CA SER A 15 22.85 -12.55 -23.13
C SER A 15 22.01 -12.95 -21.92
N THR A 16 21.88 -12.04 -20.96
CA THR A 16 20.94 -12.19 -19.84
C THR A 16 19.51 -12.10 -20.36
N ALA A 17 18.73 -13.17 -20.14
CA ALA A 17 17.32 -13.20 -20.45
C ALA A 17 16.58 -12.19 -19.57
N ALA A 18 16.05 -11.12 -20.17
CA ALA A 18 15.11 -10.23 -19.52
C ALA A 18 13.74 -10.93 -19.43
N ALA A 19 13.45 -11.56 -18.29
CA ALA A 19 12.08 -11.93 -17.97
C ALA A 19 11.32 -10.64 -17.60
N PRO A 20 10.13 -10.36 -18.18
CA PRO A 20 9.31 -9.25 -17.73
C PRO A 20 8.93 -9.53 -16.28
N VAL A 21 9.28 -8.58 -15.41
CA VAL A 21 8.84 -8.51 -14.03
C VAL A 21 7.32 -8.66 -14.05
N SER A 22 6.80 -9.69 -13.37
CA SER A 22 5.36 -9.74 -13.10
C SER A 22 5.05 -8.45 -12.35
N ALA A 23 4.31 -7.56 -13.02
CA ALA A 23 3.62 -6.46 -12.36
C ALA A 23 2.74 -7.12 -11.32
N GLY A 24 3.27 -7.20 -10.09
CA GLY A 24 2.57 -7.76 -8.96
C GLY A 24 1.20 -7.11 -8.91
N GLU A 25 0.17 -7.95 -8.93
CA GLU A 25 -1.17 -7.60 -8.51
C GLU A 25 -1.05 -6.71 -7.28
N ALA A 26 -1.19 -5.40 -7.51
CA ALA A 26 -1.28 -4.41 -6.46
C ALA A 26 -2.62 -4.65 -5.79
N SER A 27 -2.57 -5.58 -4.83
CA SER A 27 -3.45 -5.76 -3.70
C SER A 27 -4.90 -5.42 -3.98
N ARG A 28 -5.59 -6.35 -4.65
CA ARG A 28 -7.01 -6.55 -4.34
C ARG A 28 -7.08 -7.22 -2.96
N THR A 29 -6.68 -6.51 -1.91
CA THR A 29 -7.03 -6.89 -0.53
C THR A 29 -8.50 -6.56 -0.38
N ARG A 30 -9.34 -7.43 -0.93
CA ARG A 30 -10.73 -7.54 -0.54
C ARG A 30 -10.66 -8.11 0.88
N ALA A 31 -10.53 -7.23 1.87
CA ALA A 31 -10.63 -7.58 3.28
C ALA A 31 -12.07 -7.98 3.58
N SER A 32 -12.45 -9.17 3.12
CA SER A 32 -13.68 -9.83 3.48
C SER A 32 -13.33 -10.94 4.46
N ASP A 33 -12.88 -10.53 5.64
CA ASP A 33 -12.83 -11.39 6.82
C ASP A 33 -14.00 -11.00 7.72
N SER A 34 -14.88 -11.95 7.98
CA SER A 34 -16.21 -11.82 8.61
C SER A 34 -16.18 -11.40 10.09
N ASN A 35 -15.06 -10.84 10.55
CA ASN A 35 -14.87 -10.22 11.85
C ASN A 35 -14.44 -8.76 11.61
N ALA A 36 -15.34 -7.94 11.06
CA ALA A 36 -15.02 -6.58 10.60
C ALA A 36 -14.42 -5.74 11.74
N ARG A 37 -13.09 -5.64 11.72
CA ARG A 37 -12.26 -4.89 12.65
C ARG A 37 -12.42 -3.40 12.33
N ILE A 38 -12.25 -2.52 13.30
CA ILE A 38 -12.14 -1.08 13.03
C ILE A 38 -10.88 -0.85 12.19
N VAL A 39 -11.04 -0.52 10.90
CA VAL A 39 -9.94 -0.25 9.98
C VAL A 39 -9.90 1.24 9.65
N VAL A 40 -8.70 1.80 9.70
CA VAL A 40 -8.43 3.18 9.27
C VAL A 40 -7.47 3.19 8.08
N SER A 41 -7.70 4.11 7.15
CA SER A 41 -6.80 4.43 6.06
C SER A 41 -6.17 5.81 6.31
N LEU A 42 -4.89 5.95 6.00
CA LEU A 42 -4.23 7.25 6.07
C LEU A 42 -4.70 8.11 4.89
N CYS A 43 -5.40 9.19 5.20
CA CYS A 43 -5.87 10.15 4.22
C CYS A 43 -5.54 11.55 4.71
N GLU A 44 -4.98 12.36 3.83
CA GLU A 44 -4.91 13.80 4.03
C GLU A 44 -6.18 14.45 3.45
N ARG A 45 -6.46 15.71 3.81
CA ARG A 45 -7.63 16.44 3.27
C ARG A 45 -7.34 17.03 1.88
N ASP A 46 -6.56 16.33 1.08
CA ASP A 46 -6.17 16.74 -0.26
C ASP A 46 -6.87 15.90 -1.34
N ALA A 47 -6.96 16.45 -2.55
CA ALA A 47 -7.71 15.84 -3.65
C ALA A 47 -7.09 14.52 -4.13
N LEU A 48 -5.77 14.33 -4.01
CA LEU A 48 -5.08 13.14 -4.48
C LEU A 48 -5.35 11.94 -3.58
N THR A 49 -5.23 12.11 -2.26
CA THR A 49 -5.51 11.03 -1.30
C THR A 49 -6.99 10.69 -1.26
N GLN A 50 -7.88 11.68 -1.38
CA GLN A 50 -9.32 11.42 -1.52
C GLN A 50 -9.65 10.66 -2.81
N ALA A 51 -9.04 11.01 -3.94
CA ALA A 51 -9.24 10.27 -5.19
C ALA A 51 -8.77 8.81 -5.08
N ALA A 52 -7.64 8.58 -4.43
CA ALA A 52 -7.14 7.24 -4.14
C ALA A 52 -8.10 6.46 -3.24
N PHE A 53 -8.62 7.08 -2.17
CA PHE A 53 -9.63 6.44 -1.31
C PHE A 53 -10.88 6.05 -2.11
N ARG A 54 -11.42 6.98 -2.91
CA ARG A 54 -12.65 6.75 -3.68
C ARG A 54 -12.55 5.59 -4.65
N ARG A 55 -11.39 5.44 -5.30
CA ARG A 55 -11.13 4.33 -6.23
C ARG A 55 -11.18 2.96 -5.55
N ASN A 56 -10.79 2.88 -4.27
CA ASN A 56 -10.63 1.61 -3.58
C ASN A 56 -11.79 1.27 -2.64
N PHE A 57 -12.44 2.27 -2.05
CA PHE A 57 -13.36 2.06 -0.93
C PHE A 57 -14.74 2.70 -1.10
N GLY A 58 -14.92 3.68 -2.00
CA GLY A 58 -16.22 4.30 -2.24
C GLY A 58 -16.21 5.83 -2.18
N PRO A 59 -17.30 6.48 -2.61
CA PRO A 59 -17.29 7.89 -3.02
C PRO A 59 -17.07 8.90 -1.87
N ASN A 60 -17.35 8.54 -0.62
CA ASN A 60 -17.40 9.48 0.50
C ASN A 60 -16.48 9.04 1.66
N PRO A 61 -15.21 9.49 1.69
CA PRO A 61 -14.34 9.21 2.82
C PRO A 61 -14.90 9.83 4.11
N VAL A 62 -15.14 8.99 5.12
CA VAL A 62 -15.49 9.45 6.47
C VAL A 62 -14.21 9.68 7.25
N PHE A 63 -13.96 10.91 7.69
CA PHE A 63 -12.78 11.24 8.49
C PHE A 63 -13.05 11.04 9.98
N VAL A 64 -12.12 10.41 10.70
CA VAL A 64 -12.20 10.14 12.15
C VAL A 64 -10.91 10.54 12.87
N THR A 65 -11.04 10.79 14.17
CA THR A 65 -9.94 11.06 15.10
C THR A 65 -9.50 9.78 15.83
N ALA A 66 -8.35 9.84 16.50
CA ALA A 66 -7.88 8.79 17.39
C ALA A 66 -8.92 8.47 18.48
N ASP A 67 -9.47 9.50 19.12
CA ASP A 67 -10.50 9.36 20.16
C ASP A 67 -11.74 8.65 19.64
N ARG A 68 -12.18 8.98 18.41
CA ARG A 68 -13.34 8.32 17.80
C ARG A 68 -13.06 6.83 17.56
N VAL A 69 -11.88 6.49 17.06
CA VAL A 69 -11.47 5.09 16.86
C VAL A 69 -11.49 4.32 18.18
N LEU A 70 -10.92 4.89 19.25
CA LEU A 70 -10.92 4.25 20.58
C LEU A 70 -12.34 4.08 21.12
N SER A 71 -13.18 5.11 21.01
CA SER A 71 -14.58 5.04 21.43
C SER A 71 -15.37 3.97 20.67
N ALA A 72 -15.13 3.85 19.35
CA ALA A 72 -15.79 2.87 18.50
C ALA A 72 -15.34 1.44 18.85
N GLN A 73 -14.04 1.24 19.12
CA GLN A 73 -13.52 -0.04 19.59
C GLN A 73 -14.11 -0.43 20.96
N ALA A 74 -14.16 0.50 21.92
CA ALA A 74 -14.74 0.26 23.24
C ALA A 74 -16.25 -0.05 23.17
N ALA A 75 -16.96 0.58 22.23
CA ALA A 75 -18.37 0.32 21.96
C ALA A 75 -18.64 -0.97 21.15
N GLY A 76 -17.59 -1.68 20.71
CA GLY A 76 -17.74 -2.87 19.87
C GLY A 76 -18.29 -2.57 18.47
N GLU A 77 -18.15 -1.32 18.00
CA GLU A 77 -18.57 -0.93 16.66
C GLU A 77 -17.79 -1.72 15.59
N ARG A 78 -18.43 -1.86 14.43
CA ARG A 78 -17.81 -2.41 13.23
C ARG A 78 -18.08 -1.48 12.06
N TRP A 79 -17.09 -1.28 11.21
CA TRP A 79 -17.24 -0.47 10.01
C TRP A 79 -17.18 -1.37 8.79
N SER A 80 -18.15 -1.20 7.88
CA SER A 80 -18.20 -1.89 6.60
C SER A 80 -17.13 -1.41 5.62
N GLU A 81 -16.63 -0.18 5.83
CA GLU A 81 -15.61 0.47 5.02
C GLU A 81 -14.54 1.09 5.93
N PRO A 82 -13.28 1.18 5.48
CA PRO A 82 -12.26 1.87 6.23
C PRO A 82 -12.60 3.36 6.36
N ARG A 83 -12.28 3.97 7.49
CA ARG A 83 -12.42 5.42 7.67
C ARG A 83 -11.08 6.12 7.51
N CYS A 84 -11.11 7.34 7.00
CA CYS A 84 -9.91 8.16 6.82
C CYS A 84 -9.43 8.75 8.16
N MET A 85 -8.12 8.79 8.35
CA MET A 85 -7.47 9.43 9.49
C MET A 85 -6.22 10.18 9.00
N SER A 86 -5.96 11.38 9.54
CA SER A 86 -4.75 12.14 9.20
C SER A 86 -3.50 11.50 9.82
N ALA A 87 -2.32 11.80 9.29
CA ALA A 87 -1.07 11.30 9.86
C ALA A 87 -0.85 11.74 11.32
N GLY A 88 -1.33 12.93 11.70
CA GLY A 88 -1.28 13.42 13.08
C GLY A 88 -2.13 12.59 14.03
N GLU A 89 -3.39 12.35 13.68
CA GLU A 89 -4.31 11.53 14.47
C GLU A 89 -3.86 10.07 14.53
N HIS A 90 -3.29 9.53 13.45
CA HIS A 90 -2.75 8.17 13.46
C HIS A 90 -1.56 8.03 14.42
N ARG A 91 -0.64 9.00 14.45
CA ARG A 91 0.45 9.02 15.43
C ARG A 91 -0.08 9.07 16.86
N ARG A 92 -1.10 9.90 17.11
CA ARG A 92 -1.77 10.00 18.42
C ARG A 92 -2.42 8.68 18.81
N LEU A 93 -3.15 8.03 17.90
CA LEU A 93 -3.74 6.72 18.13
C LEU A 93 -2.67 5.69 18.53
N ALA A 94 -1.58 5.62 17.77
CA ALA A 94 -0.48 4.69 18.05
C ALA A 94 0.21 4.95 19.41
N GLN A 95 0.22 6.19 19.90
CA GLN A 95 0.71 6.51 21.25
C GLN A 95 -0.26 6.02 22.32
N LEU A 96 -1.56 6.26 22.13
CA LEU A 96 -2.61 5.89 23.09
C LEU A 96 -2.76 4.38 23.26
N THR A 97 -2.56 3.59 22.21
CA THR A 97 -2.70 2.12 22.26
C THR A 97 -1.46 1.38 22.76
N ARG A 98 -0.34 2.09 23.00
CA ARG A 98 0.90 1.48 23.51
C ARG A 98 1.04 1.54 25.03
N ASN A 99 0.26 2.39 25.69
CA ASN A 99 0.14 2.45 27.16
C ASN A 99 -0.90 1.45 27.65
#